data_AF-A0A1F8N6L6-F1
#
_entry.id   AF-A0A1F8N6L6-F1
#
_cell.length_a   1.000
_cell.length_b   1.000
_cell.length_c   1.000
_cell.angle_alpha   90.00
_cell.angle_beta   90.00
_cell.angle_gamma   90.00
#
_symmetry.space_group_name_H-M   'P 1'
#
loop_
_entity.id
_entity.type
_entity.pdbx_description
1 polymer ?
#
loop_
_entity_poly.entity_id
_entity_poly.type
_entity_poly.pdbx_seq_one_letter_code
_entity_poly.pdbx_strand_id
1 'polypeptide(L)'
;MNTKKFTILHSNDMHGDFLAEVRGEEGKLIGGLALLSGYINKVRSEEENVLYVIAGDMVRGSIIDSEYRGISTIQIMNYLAPNVVSLGNHEFDYGLPHLLFLERVANFPIVNANLYIKPYHKRLMRPYHIINMAGVDILFIGIITERIIPDMQDEQIASFISLEEASAEVGRVTNAYKNDDIDLTILLTHIGYESDLELAAMLKPEWGVDMIIGGHSHTVLEKPTEVNGILVAQAGVGSDQIGRYDILVDDDTNSIVEYTWQLVPIDDQIAEPDAGLEEYIESFKDVVDRKYGTVICKFNQVLTHPKREVETTLGNLTADALAERTNADVAMMGSGSIRSTQLGPLVTLGDFMTCFAFEDTLTRFTLTGGQLKGIFQHIMRPENRTGEGECYQVNR
;
A
#
# COMPACT_ATOMS: atom_id res chain seq x y z
N MET A 1 34.66 -6.81 -15.86
CA MET A 1 34.00 -6.51 -14.59
C MET A 1 34.18 -5.03 -14.32
N ASN A 2 33.49 -4.25 -15.17
CA ASN A 2 33.20 -2.86 -14.91
C ASN A 2 31.99 -2.85 -13.97
N THR A 3 32.24 -3.00 -12.67
CA THR A 3 31.15 -3.14 -11.70
C THR A 3 30.85 -1.83 -11.00
N LYS A 4 29.55 -1.58 -10.76
CA LYS A 4 29.05 -0.37 -10.08
C LYS A 4 28.12 -0.77 -8.94
N LYS A 5 28.30 -0.11 -7.78
CA LYS A 5 27.47 -0.34 -6.59
C LYS A 5 26.25 0.58 -6.63
N PHE A 6 25.08 0.02 -6.33
CA PHE A 6 23.83 0.76 -6.13
C PHE A 6 23.19 0.37 -4.81
N THR A 7 22.55 1.34 -4.16
CA THR A 7 21.69 1.11 -3.00
C THR A 7 20.25 1.38 -3.42
N ILE A 8 19.39 0.37 -3.37
CA ILE A 8 17.97 0.49 -3.67
C ILE A 8 17.19 0.39 -2.37
N LEU A 9 16.60 1.52 -1.98
CA LEU A 9 15.65 1.62 -0.90
C LEU A 9 14.24 1.45 -1.47
N HIS A 10 13.38 0.70 -0.78
CA HIS A 10 11.99 0.54 -1.21
C HIS A 10 10.98 0.51 -0.07
N SER A 11 9.81 1.07 -0.37
CA SER A 11 8.61 1.03 0.47
C SER A 11 7.43 0.49 -0.34
N ASN A 12 6.41 -0.01 0.34
CA ASN A 12 5.12 -0.41 -0.22
C ASN A 12 4.06 -0.26 0.88
N ASP A 13 2.80 -0.13 0.50
CA ASP A 13 1.68 -0.19 1.45
C ASP A 13 1.82 0.81 2.61
N MET A 14 2.17 2.06 2.30
CA MET A 14 2.38 3.10 3.30
C MET A 14 1.08 3.58 3.92
N HIS A 15 -0.05 3.48 3.20
CA HIS A 15 -1.41 3.72 3.72
C HIS A 15 -1.57 5.04 4.50
N GLY A 16 -0.92 6.11 4.05
CA GLY A 16 -0.96 7.41 4.73
C GLY A 16 -0.43 7.41 6.18
N ASP A 17 0.42 6.45 6.54
CA ASP A 17 1.07 6.31 7.84
C ASP A 17 2.15 7.38 8.05
N PHE A 18 1.71 8.59 8.43
CA PHE A 18 2.57 9.77 8.44
C PHE A 18 3.34 9.98 9.75
N LEU A 19 2.76 9.55 10.86
CA LEU A 19 3.19 9.93 12.20
C LEU A 19 3.92 8.78 12.87
N ALA A 20 5.02 9.08 13.55
CA ALA A 20 5.71 8.08 14.36
C ALA A 20 4.84 7.65 15.55
N GLU A 21 4.90 6.36 15.87
CA GLU A 21 4.26 5.81 17.05
C GLU A 21 5.28 5.65 18.18
N VAL A 22 4.83 5.87 19.41
CA VAL A 22 5.61 5.53 20.61
C VAL A 22 5.35 4.07 20.97
N ARG A 23 6.39 3.22 20.95
CA ARG A 23 6.29 1.81 21.34
C ARG A 23 7.22 1.46 22.52
N GLY A 24 6.73 0.55 23.36
CA GLY A 24 7.45 0.03 24.53
C GLY A 24 7.46 0.98 25.73
N GLU A 25 7.90 0.46 26.88
CA GLU A 25 7.97 1.24 28.13
C GLU A 25 9.05 2.35 28.10
N GLU A 26 10.04 2.20 27.21
CA GLU A 26 11.14 3.16 27.05
C GLU A 26 10.79 4.35 26.13
N GLY A 27 9.61 4.35 25.52
CA GLY A 27 9.13 5.48 24.72
C GLY A 27 9.80 5.63 23.36
N LYS A 28 10.28 4.53 22.77
CA LYS A 28 10.97 4.53 21.46
C LYS A 28 10.02 4.96 20.35
N LEU A 29 10.44 5.89 19.50
CA LEU A 29 9.70 6.26 18.30
C LEU A 29 9.98 5.26 17.18
N ILE A 30 8.91 4.77 16.56
CA ILE A 30 8.96 3.82 15.45
C ILE A 30 8.05 4.35 14.32
N GLY A 31 8.53 4.21 13.09
CA GLY A 31 7.81 4.65 11.91
C GLY A 31 7.70 6.16 11.79
N GLY A 32 6.74 6.63 11.00
CA GLY A 32 6.56 8.02 10.63
C GLY A 32 7.48 8.45 9.49
N LEU A 33 6.94 9.30 8.60
CA LEU A 33 7.66 9.70 7.40
C LEU A 33 8.81 10.67 7.65
N ALA A 34 8.79 11.37 8.79
CA ALA A 34 9.91 12.20 9.21
C ALA A 34 11.15 11.35 9.52
N LEU A 35 11.00 10.25 10.27
CA LEU A 35 12.09 9.30 10.55
C LEU A 35 12.54 8.57 9.27
N LEU A 36 11.59 8.15 8.44
CA LEU A 36 11.89 7.54 7.13
C LEU A 36 12.71 8.50 6.24
N SER A 37 12.30 9.77 6.13
CA SER A 37 13.03 10.79 5.37
C SER A 37 14.43 11.01 5.93
N GLY A 38 14.56 11.07 7.26
CA GLY A 38 15.85 11.15 7.94
C GLY A 38 16.80 10.02 7.53
N TYR A 39 16.31 8.77 7.54
CA TYR A 39 17.10 7.62 7.12
C TYR A 39 17.43 7.64 5.62
N ILE A 40 16.46 7.93 4.75
CA ILE A 40 16.69 8.02 3.30
C ILE A 40 17.76 9.07 3.00
N ASN A 41 17.69 10.25 3.63
CA ASN A 41 18.66 11.32 3.43
C ASN A 41 20.04 10.98 4.00
N LYS A 42 20.11 10.26 5.12
CA LYS A 42 21.36 9.69 5.63
C LYS A 42 21.99 8.76 4.60
N VAL A 43 21.25 7.79 4.06
CA VAL A 43 21.77 6.86 3.04
C VAL A 43 22.21 7.61 1.78
N ARG A 44 21.42 8.58 1.29
CA ARG A 44 21.80 9.46 0.17
C ARG A 44 23.08 10.26 0.41
N SER A 45 23.45 10.51 1.66
CA SER A 45 24.70 11.21 2.02
C SER A 45 25.90 10.26 2.18
N GLU A 46 25.64 8.99 2.50
CA GLU A 46 26.66 7.96 2.75
C GLU A 46 27.01 7.16 1.49
N GLU A 47 26.07 7.00 0.56
CA GLU A 47 26.19 6.18 -0.64
C GLU A 47 26.04 7.05 -1.91
N GLU A 48 26.78 6.71 -2.98
CA GLU A 48 26.85 7.53 -4.20
C GLU A 48 25.64 7.34 -5.13
N ASN A 49 25.23 6.08 -5.35
CA ASN A 49 24.16 5.72 -6.29
C ASN A 49 22.95 5.16 -5.54
N VAL A 50 22.10 6.05 -5.04
CA VAL A 50 20.92 5.68 -4.24
C VAL A 50 19.64 5.87 -5.04
N LEU A 51 18.84 4.81 -5.11
CA LEU A 51 17.49 4.81 -5.62
C LEU A 51 16.52 4.62 -4.46
N TYR A 52 15.45 5.40 -4.43
CA TYR A 52 14.29 5.17 -3.56
C TYR A 52 13.06 4.93 -4.43
N VAL A 53 12.40 3.78 -4.27
CA VAL A 53 11.23 3.40 -5.08
C VAL A 53 10.05 3.01 -4.20
N ILE A 54 8.83 3.17 -4.70
CA ILE A 54 7.62 2.83 -3.96
C ILE A 54 6.72 1.93 -4.81
N ALA A 55 6.34 0.78 -4.26
CA ALA A 55 5.51 -0.21 -4.95
C ALA A 55 4.01 -0.10 -4.59
N GLY A 56 3.45 1.11 -4.68
CA GLY A 56 2.00 1.36 -4.55
C GLY A 56 1.47 1.48 -3.12
N ASP A 57 0.17 1.80 -3.02
CA ASP A 57 -0.60 2.01 -1.78
C ASP A 57 0.03 3.06 -0.86
N MET A 58 0.30 4.24 -1.42
CA MET A 58 0.73 5.40 -0.65
C MET A 58 -0.44 6.07 0.06
N VAL A 59 -1.59 6.16 -0.62
CA VAL A 59 -2.79 6.82 -0.13
C VAL A 59 -3.65 5.87 0.71
N ARG A 60 -4.61 6.47 1.44
CA ARG A 60 -5.64 5.83 2.28
C ARG A 60 -5.11 5.14 3.52
N GLY A 61 -5.65 5.52 4.68
CA GLY A 61 -5.34 4.90 5.97
C GLY A 61 -5.16 5.89 7.12
N SER A 62 -5.04 7.19 6.83
CA SER A 62 -5.10 8.26 7.84
C SER A 62 -6.20 9.29 7.56
N ILE A 63 -6.66 9.96 8.62
CA ILE A 63 -7.60 11.09 8.52
C ILE A 63 -6.97 12.24 7.73
N ILE A 64 -5.65 12.44 7.86
CA ILE A 64 -4.93 13.45 7.08
C ILE A 64 -5.07 13.14 5.58
N ASP A 65 -4.75 11.92 5.14
CA ASP A 65 -4.93 11.52 3.75
C ASP A 65 -6.39 11.70 3.29
N SER A 66 -7.35 11.29 4.11
CA SER A 66 -8.78 11.35 3.78
C SER A 66 -9.32 12.79 3.66
N GLU A 67 -8.95 13.68 4.59
CA GLU A 67 -9.37 15.09 4.58
C GLU A 67 -8.87 15.82 3.33
N TYR A 68 -7.64 15.53 2.90
CA TYR A 68 -7.01 16.14 1.73
C TYR A 68 -7.15 15.28 0.47
N ARG A 69 -7.91 14.18 0.54
CA ARG A 69 -8.14 13.23 -0.56
C ARG A 69 -6.83 12.82 -1.26
N GLY A 70 -5.81 12.44 -0.50
CA GLY A 70 -4.50 12.02 -1.03
C GLY A 70 -3.57 13.15 -1.51
N ILE A 71 -4.01 14.42 -1.56
CA ILE A 71 -3.13 15.53 -1.95
C ILE A 71 -2.01 15.71 -0.93
N SER A 72 -2.33 15.62 0.37
CA SER A 72 -1.33 15.67 1.45
C SER A 72 -0.29 14.56 1.27
N THR A 73 -0.74 13.35 0.94
CA THR A 73 0.11 12.17 0.71
C THR A 73 1.10 12.41 -0.40
N ILE A 74 0.63 12.82 -1.59
CA ILE A 74 1.53 13.10 -2.72
C ILE A 74 2.48 14.27 -2.40
N GLN A 75 2.00 15.30 -1.71
CA GLN A 75 2.87 16.40 -1.30
C GLN A 75 3.94 15.97 -0.31
N ILE A 76 3.63 15.10 0.64
CA ILE A 76 4.60 14.51 1.57
C ILE A 76 5.57 13.57 0.81
N MET A 77 5.08 12.75 -0.11
CA MET A 77 5.93 11.91 -0.97
C MET A 77 6.88 12.73 -1.84
N ASN A 78 6.46 13.92 -2.29
CA ASN A 78 7.34 14.84 -3.02
C ASN A 78 8.55 15.29 -2.18
N TYR A 79 8.43 15.38 -0.85
CA TYR A 79 9.56 15.66 0.04
C TYR A 79 10.53 14.47 0.13
N LEU A 80 10.00 13.25 0.20
CA LEU A 80 10.81 12.02 0.20
C LEU A 80 11.56 11.82 -1.14
N ALA A 81 11.02 12.41 -2.22
CA ALA A 81 11.60 12.42 -3.56
C ALA A 81 11.94 11.00 -4.09
N PRO A 82 10.97 10.08 -4.17
CA PRO A 82 11.20 8.77 -4.77
C PRO A 82 11.59 8.91 -6.24
N ASN A 83 12.46 8.03 -6.71
CA ASN A 83 12.93 7.98 -8.09
C ASN A 83 11.85 7.46 -9.03
N VAL A 84 11.12 6.40 -8.63
CA VAL A 84 10.00 5.83 -9.39
C VAL A 84 8.97 5.24 -8.44
N VAL A 85 7.70 5.42 -8.76
CA VAL A 85 6.58 4.90 -7.99
C VAL A 85 5.65 4.09 -8.90
N SER A 86 5.12 2.97 -8.41
CA SER A 86 4.03 2.22 -9.05
C SER A 86 2.70 2.51 -8.36
N LEU A 87 1.62 2.12 -9.00
CA LEU A 87 0.28 2.17 -8.40
C LEU A 87 0.00 0.92 -7.58
N GLY A 88 -0.69 1.11 -6.47
CA GLY A 88 -1.46 0.11 -5.74
C GLY A 88 -2.96 0.35 -5.89
N ASN A 89 -3.76 -0.55 -5.29
CA ASN A 89 -5.20 -0.50 -5.48
C ASN A 89 -5.84 0.72 -4.80
N HIS A 90 -5.27 1.20 -3.69
CA HIS A 90 -5.85 2.32 -2.94
C HIS A 90 -5.66 3.68 -3.62
N GLU A 91 -4.74 3.80 -4.59
CA GLU A 91 -4.64 4.98 -5.45
C GLU A 91 -5.94 5.29 -6.22
N PHE A 92 -6.85 4.32 -6.34
CA PHE A 92 -8.12 4.45 -7.04
C PHE A 92 -9.30 4.84 -6.14
N ASP A 93 -9.14 4.84 -4.81
CA ASP A 93 -10.22 5.05 -3.85
C ASP A 93 -10.89 6.43 -4.00
N TYR A 94 -10.15 7.43 -4.48
CA TYR A 94 -10.69 8.78 -4.76
C TYR A 94 -11.27 8.93 -6.18
N GLY A 95 -11.26 7.85 -6.96
CA GLY A 95 -11.71 7.78 -8.35
C GLY A 95 -10.62 8.11 -9.37
N LEU A 96 -10.71 7.52 -10.56
CA LEU A 96 -9.70 7.69 -11.63
C LEU A 96 -9.42 9.17 -11.99
N PRO A 97 -10.42 10.06 -12.15
CA PRO A 97 -10.12 11.46 -12.46
C PRO A 97 -9.23 12.11 -11.39
N HIS A 98 -9.41 11.72 -10.13
CA HIS A 98 -8.60 12.21 -9.03
C HIS A 98 -7.23 11.56 -8.99
N LEU A 99 -7.10 10.27 -9.28
CA LEU A 99 -5.80 9.61 -9.49
C LEU A 99 -4.97 10.31 -10.56
N LEU A 100 -5.56 10.60 -11.72
CA LEU A 100 -4.87 11.32 -12.79
C LEU A 100 -4.52 12.76 -12.40
N PHE A 101 -5.27 13.38 -11.48
CA PHE A 101 -4.89 14.66 -10.89
C PHE A 101 -3.71 14.50 -9.91
N LEU A 102 -3.73 13.50 -9.03
CA LEU A 102 -2.64 13.18 -8.10
C LEU A 102 -1.32 12.89 -8.84
N GLU A 103 -1.38 12.17 -9.98
CA GLU A 103 -0.24 11.98 -10.88
C GLU A 103 0.40 13.32 -11.30
N ARG A 104 -0.41 14.35 -11.53
CA ARG A 104 0.08 15.69 -11.92
C ARG A 104 0.60 16.51 -10.75
N VAL A 105 0.23 16.17 -9.52
CA VAL A 105 0.77 16.77 -8.30
C VAL A 105 2.12 16.14 -7.92
N ALA A 106 2.38 14.90 -8.34
CA ALA A 106 3.63 14.20 -8.08
C ALA A 106 4.81 14.82 -8.85
N ASN A 107 5.92 15.03 -8.16
CA ASN A 107 7.21 15.46 -8.72
C ASN A 107 8.10 14.29 -9.15
N PHE A 108 7.57 13.07 -9.07
CA PHE A 108 8.24 11.82 -9.39
C PHE A 108 7.40 11.04 -10.42
N PRO A 109 8.03 10.21 -11.25
CA PRO A 109 7.31 9.42 -12.24
C PRO A 109 6.50 8.31 -11.57
N ILE A 110 5.22 8.24 -11.91
CA ILE A 110 4.34 7.11 -11.59
C ILE A 110 4.22 6.22 -12.83
N VAL A 111 4.54 4.94 -12.70
CA VAL A 111 4.52 3.96 -13.80
C VAL A 111 3.43 2.92 -13.62
N ASN A 112 2.76 2.57 -14.71
CA ASN A 112 1.84 1.45 -14.78
C ASN A 112 1.67 0.97 -16.24
N ALA A 113 1.95 -0.31 -16.49
CA ALA A 113 1.92 -0.93 -17.81
C ALA A 113 0.61 -1.64 -18.15
N ASN A 114 -0.22 -1.94 -17.14
CA ASN A 114 -1.40 -2.78 -17.27
C ASN A 114 -2.76 -2.10 -17.01
N LEU A 115 -2.80 -0.77 -16.92
CA LEU A 115 -4.02 0.02 -16.82
C LEU A 115 -4.43 0.53 -18.20
N TYR A 116 -5.63 0.12 -18.65
CA TYR A 116 -6.10 0.30 -20.02
C TYR A 116 -7.50 0.92 -20.12
N ILE A 117 -7.71 1.71 -21.18
CA ILE A 117 -9.03 2.07 -21.68
C ILE A 117 -9.49 0.96 -22.65
N LYS A 118 -10.41 0.09 -22.20
CA LYS A 118 -10.78 -1.14 -22.92
C LYS A 118 -11.17 -0.92 -24.38
N PRO A 119 -12.09 0.00 -24.72
CA PRO A 119 -12.58 0.10 -26.10
C PRO A 119 -11.51 0.50 -27.11
N TYR A 120 -10.38 1.06 -26.65
CA TYR A 120 -9.31 1.56 -27.50
C TYR A 120 -8.00 0.81 -27.34
N HIS A 121 -7.91 -0.14 -26.41
CA HIS A 121 -6.66 -0.84 -26.05
C HIS A 121 -5.48 0.12 -25.85
N LYS A 122 -5.75 1.26 -25.18
CA LYS A 122 -4.73 2.28 -24.88
C LYS A 122 -4.39 2.29 -23.40
N ARG A 123 -3.09 2.32 -23.10
CA ARG A 123 -2.59 2.52 -21.73
C ARG A 123 -3.04 3.89 -21.22
N LEU A 124 -3.47 3.94 -19.97
CA LEU A 124 -3.87 5.17 -19.29
C LEU A 124 -2.68 5.96 -18.76
N MET A 125 -1.60 5.25 -18.40
CA MET A 125 -0.42 5.82 -17.78
C MET A 125 0.86 5.39 -18.50
N ARG A 126 1.97 6.00 -18.10
CA ARG A 126 3.28 5.66 -18.61
C ARG A 126 3.66 4.24 -18.16
N PRO A 127 3.94 3.29 -19.07
CA PRO A 127 4.21 1.90 -18.70
C PRO A 127 5.52 1.67 -17.95
N TYR A 128 6.53 2.49 -18.23
CA TYR A 128 7.88 2.32 -17.70
C TYR A 128 8.60 3.66 -17.55
N HIS A 129 9.68 3.65 -16.77
CA HIS A 129 10.62 4.78 -16.67
C HIS A 129 12.05 4.24 -16.74
N ILE A 130 12.95 4.95 -17.43
CA ILE A 130 14.36 4.58 -17.50
C ILE A 130 15.16 5.70 -16.83
N ILE A 131 16.04 5.32 -15.91
CA ILE A 131 16.96 6.22 -15.22
C ILE A 131 18.38 5.84 -15.63
N ASN A 132 19.15 6.82 -16.10
CA ASN A 132 20.60 6.67 -16.22
C ASN A 132 21.25 7.16 -14.91
N MET A 133 21.95 6.27 -14.20
CA MET A 133 22.68 6.61 -12.97
C MET A 133 24.08 5.99 -13.02
N ALA A 134 25.11 6.83 -12.86
CA ALA A 134 26.51 6.41 -13.05
C ALA A 134 26.77 5.69 -14.39
N GLY A 135 26.05 6.06 -15.45
CA GLY A 135 26.15 5.44 -16.77
C GLY A 135 25.57 4.03 -16.83
N VAL A 136 24.66 3.67 -15.92
CA VAL A 136 23.86 2.43 -15.93
C VAL A 136 22.42 2.81 -16.22
N ASP A 137 21.81 2.21 -17.25
CA ASP A 137 20.42 2.41 -17.63
C ASP A 137 19.51 1.38 -16.92
N ILE A 138 18.67 1.90 -16.03
CA ILE A 138 17.79 1.10 -15.16
C ILE A 138 16.34 1.27 -15.61
N LEU A 139 15.72 0.19 -16.07
CA LEU A 139 14.34 0.14 -16.54
C LEU A 139 13.38 -0.26 -15.43
N PHE A 140 12.43 0.60 -15.12
CA PHE A 140 11.34 0.35 -14.16
C PHE A 140 10.04 0.11 -14.89
N ILE A 141 9.30 -0.95 -14.54
CA ILE A 141 7.98 -1.27 -15.12
C ILE A 141 6.96 -1.42 -13.99
N GLY A 142 5.83 -0.72 -14.08
CA GLY A 142 4.77 -0.81 -13.07
C GLY A 142 3.70 -1.83 -13.41
N ILE A 143 3.30 -2.67 -12.46
CA ILE A 143 2.19 -3.64 -12.61
C ILE A 143 1.29 -3.55 -11.38
N ILE A 144 -0.03 -3.52 -11.58
CA ILE A 144 -1.02 -3.50 -10.49
C ILE A 144 -1.95 -4.71 -10.55
N THR A 145 -2.53 -5.11 -9.41
CA THR A 145 -3.50 -6.21 -9.32
C THR A 145 -4.79 -5.99 -10.14
N GLU A 146 -5.52 -7.07 -10.40
CA GLU A 146 -6.86 -7.05 -10.99
C GLU A 146 -7.94 -6.59 -9.98
N ARG A 147 -7.68 -6.70 -8.66
CA ARG A 147 -8.67 -6.48 -7.58
C ARG A 147 -9.17 -5.03 -7.38
N ILE A 148 -8.79 -4.10 -8.24
CA ILE A 148 -9.11 -2.66 -8.14
C ILE A 148 -10.55 -2.34 -8.59
N ILE A 149 -11.19 -3.26 -9.31
CA ILE A 149 -12.39 -2.95 -10.11
C ILE A 149 -13.73 -2.92 -9.35
N PRO A 150 -13.96 -3.63 -8.22
CA PRO A 150 -15.28 -3.58 -7.57
C PRO A 150 -15.73 -2.17 -7.16
N ASP A 151 -14.79 -1.27 -6.87
CA ASP A 151 -15.06 0.13 -6.47
C ASP A 151 -14.99 1.13 -7.63
N MET A 152 -14.48 0.74 -8.79
CA MET A 152 -14.51 1.56 -10.00
C MET A 152 -15.89 1.45 -10.66
N GLN A 153 -16.75 2.44 -10.44
CA GLN A 153 -18.06 2.58 -11.09
C GLN A 153 -18.00 2.81 -12.63
N ASP A 154 -16.85 2.62 -13.28
CA ASP A 154 -16.66 2.83 -14.72
C ASP A 154 -16.28 1.51 -15.42
N GLU A 155 -17.28 0.87 -16.03
CA GLU A 155 -17.14 -0.40 -16.77
C GLU A 155 -16.13 -0.33 -17.94
N GLN A 156 -15.74 0.87 -18.37
CA GLN A 156 -14.87 1.10 -19.53
C GLN A 156 -13.36 1.01 -19.22
N ILE A 157 -13.00 1.04 -17.94
CA ILE A 157 -11.61 0.95 -17.49
C ILE A 157 -11.30 -0.46 -17.02
N ALA A 158 -10.09 -0.89 -17.34
CA ALA A 158 -9.55 -2.20 -17.05
C ALA A 158 -8.20 -2.04 -16.36
N SER A 159 -8.01 -2.70 -15.22
CA SER A 159 -6.70 -3.30 -14.94
C SER A 159 -6.64 -4.78 -15.34
N PHE A 160 -7.70 -5.33 -15.97
CA PHE A 160 -7.85 -6.74 -16.40
C PHE A 160 -6.57 -7.26 -17.00
N ILE A 161 -5.78 -7.90 -16.16
CA ILE A 161 -4.54 -8.52 -16.53
C ILE A 161 -4.39 -9.68 -15.55
N SER A 162 -4.71 -10.89 -16.01
CA SER A 162 -4.23 -12.10 -15.36
C SER A 162 -2.69 -12.09 -15.30
N LEU A 163 -2.06 -12.97 -14.51
CA LEU A 163 -0.59 -13.02 -14.46
C LEU A 163 0.02 -13.29 -15.85
N GLU A 164 -0.68 -14.02 -16.72
CA GLU A 164 -0.30 -14.22 -18.13
C GLU A 164 -0.28 -12.91 -18.90
N GLU A 165 -1.31 -12.09 -18.73
CA GLU A 165 -1.37 -10.78 -19.36
C GLU A 165 -0.29 -9.85 -18.79
N ALA A 166 0.05 -9.96 -17.49
CA ALA A 166 1.05 -9.11 -16.84
C ALA A 166 2.43 -9.45 -17.39
N SER A 167 2.73 -10.75 -17.47
CA SER A 167 3.91 -11.28 -18.13
C SER A 167 3.98 -10.82 -19.59
N ALA A 168 2.86 -10.82 -20.32
CA ALA A 168 2.82 -10.32 -21.69
C ALA A 168 3.10 -8.81 -21.78
N GLU A 169 2.63 -7.99 -20.84
CA GLU A 169 2.93 -6.55 -20.80
C GLU A 169 4.39 -6.27 -20.48
N VAL A 170 4.97 -6.98 -19.50
CA VAL A 170 6.41 -6.92 -19.20
C VAL A 170 7.19 -7.25 -20.46
N GLY A 171 6.86 -8.37 -21.12
CA GLY A 171 7.46 -8.75 -22.39
C GLY A 171 7.32 -7.70 -23.49
N ARG A 172 6.17 -7.02 -23.61
CA ARG A 172 6.01 -5.94 -24.61
C ARG A 172 6.94 -4.77 -24.35
N VAL A 173 7.11 -4.39 -23.09
CA VAL A 173 7.98 -3.28 -22.71
C VAL A 173 9.44 -3.66 -22.91
N THR A 174 9.91 -4.78 -22.36
CA THR A 174 11.31 -5.21 -22.50
C THR A 174 11.69 -5.44 -23.97
N ASN A 175 10.81 -6.03 -24.78
CA ASN A 175 11.06 -6.19 -26.22
C ASN A 175 11.17 -4.87 -26.99
N ALA A 176 10.58 -3.77 -26.49
CA ALA A 176 10.73 -2.46 -27.10
C ALA A 176 12.15 -1.90 -26.91
N TYR A 177 12.84 -2.36 -25.86
CA TYR A 177 14.18 -1.94 -25.45
C TYR A 177 15.26 -2.99 -25.67
N LYS A 178 14.95 -4.11 -26.33
CA LYS A 178 15.90 -5.23 -26.52
C LYS A 178 17.18 -4.90 -27.32
N ASN A 179 17.18 -3.77 -28.02
CA ASN A 179 18.34 -3.29 -28.78
C ASN A 179 19.00 -2.08 -28.11
N ASP A 180 18.42 -1.59 -27.02
CA ASP A 180 18.99 -0.57 -26.16
C ASP A 180 19.78 -1.30 -25.06
N ASP A 181 20.81 -0.63 -24.53
CA ASP A 181 21.66 -1.19 -23.49
C ASP A 181 21.01 -0.95 -22.13
N ILE A 182 20.08 -1.82 -21.75
CA ILE A 182 19.47 -1.82 -20.42
C ILE A 182 20.28 -2.75 -19.53
N ASP A 183 20.85 -2.20 -18.47
CA ASP A 183 21.73 -2.91 -17.55
C ASP A 183 20.99 -3.60 -16.41
N LEU A 184 19.82 -3.08 -16.03
CA LEU A 184 19.03 -3.55 -14.91
C LEU A 184 17.53 -3.32 -15.17
N THR A 185 16.71 -4.35 -15.05
CA THR A 185 15.24 -4.23 -15.13
C THR A 185 14.58 -4.58 -13.80
N ILE A 186 13.81 -3.63 -13.27
CA ILE A 186 13.09 -3.74 -11.99
C ILE A 186 11.58 -3.62 -12.25
N LEU A 187 10.82 -4.61 -11.82
CA LEU A 187 9.37 -4.52 -11.78
C LEU A 187 8.93 -3.92 -10.43
N LEU A 188 8.11 -2.89 -10.47
CA LEU A 188 7.43 -2.32 -9.31
C LEU A 188 5.98 -2.81 -9.33
N THR A 189 5.68 -3.83 -8.53
CA THR A 189 4.42 -4.57 -8.62
C THR A 189 3.54 -4.32 -7.39
N HIS A 190 2.23 -4.38 -7.59
CA HIS A 190 1.26 -4.34 -6.50
C HIS A 190 0.20 -5.42 -6.73
N ILE A 191 0.66 -6.67 -6.78
CA ILE A 191 -0.16 -7.86 -7.08
C ILE A 191 -0.22 -8.88 -5.94
N GLY A 192 0.56 -8.68 -4.88
CA GLY A 192 0.70 -9.61 -3.78
C GLY A 192 1.86 -10.58 -3.98
N TYR A 193 2.49 -10.97 -2.88
CA TYR A 193 3.76 -11.69 -2.88
C TYR A 193 3.71 -13.04 -3.60
N GLU A 194 2.68 -13.87 -3.38
CA GLU A 194 2.54 -15.15 -4.08
C GLU A 194 2.37 -14.95 -5.59
N SER A 195 1.63 -13.93 -6.00
CA SER A 195 1.46 -13.55 -7.40
C SER A 195 2.75 -12.97 -8.02
N ASP A 196 3.59 -12.29 -7.24
CA ASP A 196 4.93 -11.88 -7.67
C ASP A 196 5.83 -13.08 -7.96
N LEU A 197 5.79 -14.12 -7.13
CA LEU A 197 6.55 -15.36 -7.35
C LEU A 197 6.06 -16.11 -8.59
N GLU A 198 4.75 -16.22 -8.76
CA GLU A 198 4.14 -16.83 -9.95
C GLU A 198 4.51 -16.04 -11.22
N LEU A 199 4.41 -14.71 -11.18
CA LEU A 199 4.82 -13.84 -12.28
C LEU A 199 6.30 -14.06 -12.62
N ALA A 200 7.20 -14.03 -11.63
CA ALA A 200 8.63 -14.25 -11.82
C ALA A 200 8.93 -15.59 -12.54
N ALA A 201 8.22 -16.66 -12.18
CA ALA A 201 8.35 -17.96 -12.81
C ALA A 201 7.87 -17.99 -14.28
N MET A 202 6.97 -17.08 -14.66
CA MET A 202 6.41 -16.97 -16.02
C MET A 202 7.22 -16.06 -16.95
N LEU A 203 8.08 -15.19 -16.40
CA LEU A 203 8.89 -14.27 -17.18
C LEU A 203 9.97 -15.03 -17.96
N LYS A 204 10.24 -14.59 -19.19
CA LYS A 204 11.25 -15.24 -20.02
C LYS A 204 12.64 -14.68 -19.71
N PRO A 205 13.68 -15.52 -19.57
CA PRO A 205 15.04 -15.04 -19.27
C PRO A 205 15.56 -13.99 -20.25
N GLU A 206 15.19 -14.06 -21.54
CA GLU A 206 15.61 -13.07 -22.55
C GLU A 206 15.03 -11.67 -22.35
N TRP A 207 14.09 -11.49 -21.43
CA TRP A 207 13.56 -10.18 -21.05
C TRP A 207 14.42 -9.46 -20.01
N GLY A 208 15.42 -10.14 -19.42
CA GLY A 208 16.41 -9.54 -18.54
C GLY A 208 15.81 -8.85 -17.32
N VAL A 209 14.80 -9.48 -16.69
CA VAL A 209 14.22 -8.96 -15.45
C VAL A 209 15.07 -9.44 -14.27
N ASP A 210 15.59 -8.53 -13.47
CA ASP A 210 16.48 -8.84 -12.36
C ASP A 210 15.78 -8.83 -11.01
N MET A 211 14.78 -7.95 -10.85
CA MET A 211 14.12 -7.73 -9.56
C MET A 211 12.61 -7.49 -9.70
N ILE A 212 11.87 -7.96 -8.71
CA ILE A 212 10.48 -7.57 -8.42
C ILE A 212 10.43 -6.98 -7.02
N ILE A 213 10.05 -5.72 -6.93
CA ILE A 213 9.77 -5.02 -5.68
C ILE A 213 8.25 -4.84 -5.60
N GLY A 214 7.63 -5.61 -4.70
CA GLY A 214 6.18 -5.78 -4.62
C GLY A 214 5.51 -5.05 -3.45
N GLY A 215 4.17 -5.12 -3.43
CA GLY A 215 3.29 -4.69 -2.35
C GLY A 215 2.00 -5.53 -2.29
N HIS A 216 0.95 -5.00 -1.66
CA HIS A 216 -0.42 -5.54 -1.51
C HIS A 216 -0.63 -6.54 -0.36
N SER A 217 0.28 -7.50 -0.20
CA SER A 217 0.13 -8.58 0.80
C SER A 217 0.80 -8.30 2.15
N HIS A 218 1.35 -7.10 2.32
CA HIS A 218 1.99 -6.63 3.56
C HIS A 218 3.10 -7.57 4.06
N THR A 219 3.77 -8.26 3.14
CA THR A 219 4.64 -9.37 3.50
C THR A 219 5.97 -8.85 4.05
N VAL A 220 6.30 -9.30 5.25
CA VAL A 220 7.61 -9.07 5.89
C VAL A 220 8.51 -10.25 5.59
N LEU A 221 9.67 -9.99 5.01
CA LEU A 221 10.65 -11.01 4.64
C LEU A 221 11.91 -10.91 5.51
N GLU A 222 12.58 -12.02 5.77
CA GLU A 222 13.94 -12.02 6.35
C GLU A 222 15.02 -11.92 5.26
N LYS A 223 14.68 -12.34 4.04
CA LYS A 223 15.52 -12.24 2.84
C LYS A 223 14.65 -12.29 1.58
N PRO A 224 15.14 -11.77 0.44
CA PRO A 224 14.48 -11.91 -0.85
C PRO A 224 14.34 -13.38 -1.25
N THR A 225 13.29 -13.69 -2.00
CA THR A 225 13.13 -15.00 -2.65
C THR A 225 13.58 -14.89 -4.09
N GLU A 226 14.42 -15.82 -4.53
CA GLU A 226 14.87 -15.88 -5.92
C GLU A 226 14.02 -16.89 -6.70
N VAL A 227 13.37 -16.44 -7.77
CA VAL A 227 12.60 -17.28 -8.69
C VAL A 227 13.05 -16.96 -10.10
N ASN A 228 13.47 -17.98 -10.86
CA ASN A 228 13.90 -17.80 -12.26
C ASN A 228 15.06 -16.80 -12.43
N GLY A 229 15.95 -16.70 -11.43
CA GLY A 229 17.05 -15.72 -11.39
C GLY A 229 16.61 -14.29 -11.03
N ILE A 230 15.35 -14.09 -10.64
CA ILE A 230 14.75 -12.80 -10.31
C ILE A 230 14.60 -12.68 -8.79
N LEU A 231 15.10 -11.59 -8.22
CA LEU A 231 14.99 -11.31 -6.78
C LEU A 231 13.62 -10.68 -6.48
N VAL A 232 12.83 -11.31 -5.61
CA VAL A 232 11.50 -10.83 -5.21
C VAL A 232 11.51 -10.40 -3.74
N ALA A 233 11.08 -9.18 -3.45
CA ALA A 233 10.94 -8.69 -2.08
C ALA A 233 9.78 -7.70 -1.86
N GLN A 234 9.38 -7.60 -0.59
CA GLN A 234 8.43 -6.62 -0.04
C GLN A 234 8.97 -6.10 1.29
N ALA A 235 8.45 -4.96 1.76
CA ALA A 235 8.86 -4.28 2.98
C ALA A 235 7.69 -4.10 3.96
N GLY A 236 6.84 -5.12 4.12
CA GLY A 236 5.76 -5.09 5.11
C GLY A 236 4.67 -4.06 4.78
N VAL A 237 4.25 -3.29 5.77
CA VAL A 237 3.19 -2.27 5.70
C VAL A 237 3.56 -1.05 6.55
N GLY A 238 3.08 0.12 6.14
CA GLY A 238 3.26 1.38 6.84
C GLY A 238 4.67 1.94 6.65
N SER A 239 5.13 2.67 7.65
CA SER A 239 6.42 3.37 7.65
C SER A 239 7.42 2.84 8.67
N ASP A 240 7.04 1.78 9.42
CA ASP A 240 7.85 1.13 10.47
C ASP A 240 9.14 0.49 9.94
N GLN A 241 9.25 0.25 8.64
CA GLN A 241 10.42 -0.37 8.01
C GLN A 241 10.63 0.10 6.57
N ILE A 242 11.85 -0.11 6.07
CA ILE A 242 12.21 0.11 4.67
C ILE A 242 13.08 -1.06 4.19
N GLY A 243 12.81 -1.56 2.98
CA GLY A 243 13.68 -2.54 2.35
C GLY A 243 14.93 -1.86 1.80
N ARG A 244 16.10 -2.45 2.03
CA ARG A 244 17.38 -1.97 1.46
C ARG A 244 18.11 -3.12 0.78
N TYR A 245 18.34 -2.93 -0.51
CA TYR A 245 19.32 -3.68 -1.28
C TYR A 245 20.60 -2.86 -1.43
N ASP A 246 21.75 -3.50 -1.24
CA ASP A 246 23.02 -3.02 -1.79
C ASP A 246 23.47 -4.04 -2.85
N ILE A 247 23.47 -3.63 -4.12
CA ILE A 247 23.75 -4.48 -5.27
C ILE A 247 25.03 -4.05 -5.98
N LEU A 248 25.71 -5.01 -6.60
CA LEU A 248 26.80 -4.80 -7.53
C LEU A 248 26.34 -5.23 -8.93
N VAL A 249 26.25 -4.28 -9.84
CA VAL A 249 25.84 -4.50 -11.24
C VAL A 249 27.09 -4.56 -12.10
N ASP A 250 27.20 -5.57 -12.96
CA ASP A 250 28.26 -5.68 -13.97
C ASP A 250 27.74 -5.19 -15.33
N ASP A 251 28.32 -4.08 -15.79
CA ASP A 251 28.05 -3.38 -17.06
C ASP A 251 28.40 -4.26 -18.28
N ASP A 252 29.26 -5.28 -18.09
CA ASP A 252 29.62 -6.20 -19.18
C ASP A 252 28.58 -7.31 -19.38
N THR A 253 27.80 -7.65 -18.35
CA THR A 253 26.84 -8.78 -18.37
C THR A 253 25.39 -8.36 -18.13
N ASN A 254 25.14 -7.07 -17.88
CA ASN A 254 23.83 -6.47 -17.60
C ASN A 254 23.06 -7.28 -16.54
N SER A 255 23.73 -7.55 -15.42
CA SER A 255 23.19 -8.42 -14.37
C SER A 255 23.73 -8.06 -13.00
N ILE A 256 22.95 -8.36 -11.97
CA ILE A 256 23.39 -8.31 -10.56
C ILE A 256 24.34 -9.48 -10.30
N VAL A 257 25.60 -9.19 -9.94
CA VAL A 257 26.60 -10.23 -9.62
C VAL A 257 26.72 -10.49 -8.12
N GLU A 258 26.41 -9.49 -7.29
CA GLU A 258 26.37 -9.60 -5.83
C GLU A 258 25.23 -8.74 -5.27
N TYR A 259 24.57 -9.22 -4.22
CA TYR A 259 23.62 -8.41 -3.47
C TYR A 259 23.67 -8.71 -1.98
N THR A 260 23.33 -7.71 -1.19
CA THR A 260 22.92 -7.87 0.21
C THR A 260 21.55 -7.24 0.38
N TRP A 261 20.75 -7.80 1.29
CA TRP A 261 19.42 -7.30 1.59
C TRP A 261 19.18 -7.25 3.08
N GLN A 262 18.46 -6.23 3.51
CA GLN A 262 17.99 -6.05 4.87
C GLN A 262 16.65 -5.35 4.88
N LEU A 263 15.78 -5.76 5.82
CA LEU A 263 14.63 -4.98 6.23
C LEU A 263 15.05 -4.09 7.39
N VAL A 264 15.19 -2.80 7.13
CA VAL A 264 15.69 -1.84 8.12
C VAL A 264 14.50 -1.31 8.91
N PRO A 265 14.43 -1.53 10.24
CA PRO A 265 13.41 -0.90 11.06
C PRO A 265 13.64 0.61 11.10
N ILE A 266 12.58 1.39 10.94
CA ILE A 266 12.62 2.85 11.02
C ILE A 266 12.31 3.27 12.45
N ASP A 267 13.33 3.80 13.12
CA ASP A 267 13.24 4.28 14.48
C ASP A 267 14.20 5.46 14.71
N ASP A 268 14.06 6.07 15.89
CA ASP A 268 14.88 7.20 16.35
C ASP A 268 16.37 6.87 16.61
N GLN A 269 16.81 5.62 16.46
CA GLN A 269 18.20 5.21 16.70
C GLN A 269 19.01 5.15 15.41
N ILE A 270 18.36 4.93 14.26
CA ILE A 270 19.05 4.79 12.98
C ILE A 270 19.33 6.13 12.28
N ALA A 271 18.48 7.13 12.50
CA ALA A 271 18.60 8.49 11.97
C ALA A 271 17.70 9.47 12.77
N GLU A 272 18.11 10.74 12.80
CA GLU A 272 17.25 11.82 13.30
C GLU A 272 16.10 12.09 12.32
N PRO A 273 14.90 12.46 12.81
CA PRO A 273 13.78 12.82 11.94
C PRO A 273 14.11 14.06 11.10
N ASP A 274 13.60 14.09 9.87
CA ASP A 274 13.63 15.26 9.02
C ASP A 274 12.69 16.33 9.58
N ALA A 275 13.25 17.28 10.32
CA ALA A 275 12.49 18.36 10.96
C ALA A 275 11.66 19.19 9.98
N GLY A 276 12.12 19.37 8.73
CA GLY A 276 11.38 20.13 7.73
C GLY A 276 10.13 19.37 7.26
N LEU A 277 10.26 18.05 7.08
CA LEU A 277 9.11 17.21 6.77
C LEU A 277 8.17 17.05 7.97
N GLU A 278 8.71 16.93 9.18
CA GLU A 278 7.93 16.85 10.41
C GLU A 278 7.02 18.09 10.57
N GLU A 279 7.58 19.30 10.48
CA GLU A 279 6.81 20.55 10.52
C GLU A 279 5.74 20.61 9.40
N TYR A 280 6.06 20.08 8.23
CA TYR A 280 5.11 20.02 7.12
C TYR A 280 3.93 19.09 7.39
N ILE A 281 4.19 17.89 7.94
CA ILE A 281 3.16 16.94 8.36
C ILE A 281 2.30 17.53 9.49
N GLU A 282 2.93 18.19 10.47
CA GLU A 282 2.24 18.88 11.57
C GLU A 282 1.26 19.94 11.06
N SER A 283 1.61 20.67 9.98
CA SER A 283 0.72 21.67 9.39
C SER A 283 -0.62 21.08 8.89
N PHE A 284 -0.61 19.85 8.38
CA PHE A 284 -1.85 19.15 8.01
C PHE A 284 -2.58 18.64 9.25
N LYS A 285 -1.84 18.08 10.20
CA LYS A 285 -2.36 17.55 11.46
C LYS A 285 -3.12 18.63 12.24
N ASP A 286 -2.60 19.85 12.33
CA ASP A 286 -3.24 20.96 13.02
C ASP A 286 -4.62 21.33 12.45
N VAL A 287 -4.80 21.21 11.13
CA VAL A 287 -6.10 21.43 10.48
C VAL A 287 -7.06 20.30 10.82
N VAL A 288 -6.57 19.05 10.73
CA VAL A 288 -7.34 17.85 11.05
C VAL A 288 -7.76 17.85 12.51
N ASP A 289 -6.85 18.06 13.46
CA ASP A 289 -7.14 18.07 14.89
C ASP A 289 -8.18 19.13 15.26
N ARG A 290 -8.11 20.32 14.65
CA ARG A 290 -9.13 21.36 14.89
C ARG A 290 -10.52 20.96 14.41
N LYS A 291 -10.61 20.21 13.32
CA LYS A 291 -11.89 19.76 12.75
C LYS A 291 -12.43 18.53 13.46
N TYR A 292 -11.56 17.58 13.79
CA TYR A 292 -11.92 16.24 14.26
C TYR A 292 -11.69 16.02 15.76
N GLY A 293 -11.02 16.92 16.48
CA GLY A 293 -10.78 16.82 17.92
C GLY A 293 -12.00 17.08 18.81
N THR A 294 -13.17 17.34 18.24
CA THR A 294 -14.41 17.56 19.00
C THR A 294 -14.85 16.26 19.67
N VAL A 295 -15.08 16.28 20.98
CA VAL A 295 -15.67 15.16 21.72
C VAL A 295 -17.12 14.97 21.28
N ILE A 296 -17.46 13.78 20.77
CA ILE A 296 -18.83 13.45 20.32
C ILE A 296 -19.60 12.63 21.36
N CYS A 297 -18.92 11.79 22.13
CA CYS A 297 -19.56 11.00 23.18
C CYS A 297 -18.58 10.50 24.23
N LYS A 298 -19.14 9.91 25.29
CA LYS A 298 -18.38 9.24 26.33
C LYS A 298 -19.02 7.91 26.69
N PHE A 299 -18.29 6.82 26.54
CA PHE A 299 -18.67 5.50 27.02
C PHE A 299 -18.36 5.33 28.51
N ASN A 300 -19.05 4.39 29.15
CA ASN A 300 -18.80 4.03 30.55
C ASN A 300 -17.48 3.24 30.73
N GLN A 301 -16.99 2.61 29.65
CA GLN A 301 -15.77 1.83 29.58
C GLN A 301 -15.18 1.90 28.17
N VAL A 302 -13.93 1.45 28.01
CA VAL A 302 -13.34 1.21 26.69
C VAL A 302 -14.01 -0.01 26.06
N LEU A 303 -14.49 0.12 24.83
CA LEU A 303 -14.98 -1.00 24.04
C LEU A 303 -13.88 -1.52 23.14
N THR A 304 -13.85 -2.82 22.87
CA THR A 304 -12.73 -3.49 22.19
C THR A 304 -13.20 -4.28 20.97
N HIS A 305 -12.30 -4.39 19.98
CA HIS A 305 -12.40 -5.18 18.76
C HIS A 305 -11.02 -5.79 18.37
N PRO A 306 -10.44 -6.68 19.20
CA PRO A 306 -9.05 -7.14 19.02
C PRO A 306 -8.89 -8.21 17.92
N LYS A 307 -9.97 -8.91 17.56
CA LYS A 307 -9.98 -10.00 16.58
C LYS A 307 -11.28 -9.94 15.78
N ARG A 308 -11.19 -10.15 14.47
CA ARG A 308 -12.33 -10.00 13.56
C ARG A 308 -13.23 -11.24 13.53
N GLU A 309 -12.72 -12.39 13.98
CA GLU A 309 -13.37 -13.69 13.90
C GLU A 309 -14.26 -14.02 15.11
N VAL A 310 -14.28 -13.12 16.10
CA VAL A 310 -15.02 -13.30 17.35
C VAL A 310 -16.03 -12.18 17.55
N GLU A 311 -17.00 -12.42 18.44
CA GLU A 311 -17.90 -11.38 18.94
C GLU A 311 -17.09 -10.37 19.77
N THR A 312 -17.36 -9.07 19.59
CA THR A 312 -16.61 -8.01 20.24
C THR A 312 -17.53 -6.96 20.85
N THR A 313 -17.09 -6.28 21.91
CA THR A 313 -17.95 -5.30 22.62
C THR A 313 -18.22 -4.06 21.77
N LEU A 314 -17.24 -3.61 20.99
CA LEU A 314 -17.41 -2.51 20.04
C LEU A 314 -18.28 -2.93 18.84
N GLY A 315 -18.12 -4.16 18.35
CA GLY A 315 -18.97 -4.73 17.31
C GLY A 315 -20.43 -4.80 17.71
N ASN A 316 -20.70 -5.27 18.93
CA ASN A 316 -22.06 -5.35 19.47
C ASN A 316 -22.72 -3.97 19.56
N LEU A 317 -22.04 -2.98 20.15
CA LEU A 317 -22.57 -1.61 20.24
C LEU A 317 -22.94 -1.08 18.85
N THR A 318 -22.05 -1.30 17.88
CA THR A 318 -22.25 -0.78 16.52
C THR A 318 -23.42 -1.47 15.84
N ALA A 319 -23.51 -2.80 15.93
CA ALA A 319 -24.62 -3.56 15.37
C ALA A 319 -25.96 -3.20 16.04
N ASP A 320 -25.99 -3.03 17.36
CA ASP A 320 -27.17 -2.58 18.12
C ASP A 320 -27.62 -1.19 17.64
N ALA A 321 -26.69 -0.25 17.47
CA ALA A 321 -26.98 1.09 16.96
C ALA A 321 -27.52 1.08 15.53
N LEU A 322 -27.00 0.21 14.66
CA LEU A 322 -27.50 0.02 13.29
C LEU A 322 -28.91 -0.58 13.28
N ALA A 323 -29.18 -1.58 14.13
CA ALA A 323 -30.49 -2.20 14.28
C ALA A 323 -31.53 -1.18 14.77
N GLU A 324 -31.19 -0.39 15.79
CA GLU A 324 -32.05 0.68 16.32
C GLU A 324 -32.33 1.75 15.25
N ARG A 325 -31.29 2.23 14.55
CA ARG A 325 -31.41 3.28 13.53
C ARG A 325 -32.29 2.85 12.35
N THR A 326 -32.28 1.57 12.01
CA THR A 326 -33.02 1.01 10.86
C THR A 326 -34.35 0.35 11.24
N ASN A 327 -34.60 0.19 12.54
CA ASN A 327 -35.70 -0.58 13.09
C ASN A 327 -35.75 -2.00 12.50
N ALA A 328 -34.58 -2.66 12.43
CA ALA A 328 -34.41 -4.01 11.93
C ALA A 328 -34.34 -5.02 13.09
N ASP A 329 -34.83 -6.24 12.86
CA ASP A 329 -34.72 -7.33 13.85
C ASP A 329 -33.27 -7.85 13.96
N VAL A 330 -32.54 -7.81 12.84
CA VAL A 330 -31.14 -8.24 12.74
C VAL A 330 -30.36 -7.23 11.89
N ALA A 331 -29.28 -6.70 12.44
CA ALA A 331 -28.26 -5.92 11.77
C ALA A 331 -26.95 -6.71 11.77
N MET A 332 -26.26 -6.68 10.63
CA MET A 332 -24.98 -7.34 10.45
C MET A 332 -23.98 -6.32 9.93
N MET A 333 -22.82 -6.26 10.55
CA MET A 333 -21.70 -5.44 10.11
C MET A 333 -20.48 -6.32 9.92
N GLY A 334 -19.81 -6.22 8.77
CA GLY A 334 -18.55 -6.94 8.56
C GLY A 334 -17.52 -6.51 9.61
N SER A 335 -16.88 -7.47 10.27
CA SER A 335 -15.86 -7.18 11.30
C SER A 335 -14.71 -6.35 10.73
N GLY A 336 -14.38 -6.52 9.45
CA GLY A 336 -13.34 -5.75 8.76
C GLY A 336 -13.65 -4.25 8.62
N SER A 337 -14.93 -3.86 8.74
CA SER A 337 -15.36 -2.46 8.69
C SER A 337 -15.06 -1.70 10.00
N ILE A 338 -14.73 -2.40 11.09
CA ILE A 338 -14.25 -1.80 12.34
C ILE A 338 -12.73 -1.81 12.30
N ARG A 339 -12.12 -0.63 12.16
CA ARG A 339 -10.68 -0.51 11.90
C ARG A 339 -9.83 -0.36 13.16
N SER A 340 -10.44 0.08 14.26
CA SER A 340 -9.76 0.24 15.55
C SER A 340 -9.93 -0.98 16.43
N THR A 341 -8.88 -1.33 17.19
CA THR A 341 -8.94 -2.42 18.19
C THR A 341 -9.67 -2.03 19.46
N GLN A 342 -9.93 -0.73 19.66
CA GLN A 342 -10.68 -0.20 20.79
C GLN A 342 -11.24 1.20 20.51
N LEU A 343 -12.23 1.61 21.30
CA LEU A 343 -12.82 2.94 21.26
C LEU A 343 -13.30 3.39 22.66
N GLY A 344 -13.01 4.65 23.02
CA GLY A 344 -13.43 5.26 24.28
C GLY A 344 -12.39 5.22 25.42
N PRO A 345 -12.77 5.60 26.65
CA PRO A 345 -14.12 5.99 27.05
C PRO A 345 -14.50 7.39 26.56
N LEU A 346 -13.56 8.30 26.33
CA LEU A 346 -13.83 9.57 25.66
C LEU A 346 -13.67 9.34 24.15
N VAL A 347 -14.64 9.77 23.34
CA VAL A 347 -14.62 9.56 21.89
C VAL A 347 -14.72 10.91 21.20
N THR A 348 -13.68 11.25 20.43
CA THR A 348 -13.68 12.39 19.52
C THR A 348 -14.27 12.02 18.16
N LEU A 349 -14.58 13.02 17.33
CA LEU A 349 -14.99 12.78 15.95
C LEU A 349 -13.86 12.07 15.18
N GLY A 350 -12.59 12.39 15.46
CA GLY A 350 -11.44 11.71 14.89
C GLY A 350 -11.41 10.23 15.25
N ASP A 351 -11.55 9.89 16.53
CA ASP A 351 -11.58 8.48 16.97
C ASP A 351 -12.69 7.70 16.26
N PHE A 352 -13.86 8.31 16.08
CA PHE A 352 -14.98 7.72 15.37
C PHE A 352 -14.70 7.51 13.88
N MET A 353 -14.14 8.52 13.21
CA MET A 353 -13.79 8.45 11.78
C MET A 353 -12.67 7.44 11.52
N THR A 354 -11.67 7.34 12.41
CA THR A 354 -10.64 6.29 12.33
C THR A 354 -11.25 4.90 12.52
N CYS A 355 -12.17 4.75 13.47
CA CYS A 355 -12.82 3.47 13.74
C CYS A 355 -13.72 3.00 12.57
N PHE A 356 -14.38 3.94 11.89
CA PHE A 356 -15.34 3.69 10.80
C PHE A 356 -14.96 4.48 9.54
N ALA A 357 -13.82 4.13 8.94
CA ALA A 357 -13.19 4.91 7.87
C ALA A 357 -13.86 4.81 6.49
N PHE A 358 -14.84 3.92 6.32
CA PHE A 358 -15.51 3.67 5.03
C PHE A 358 -16.85 4.41 4.95
N GLU A 359 -17.15 5.00 3.78
CA GLU A 359 -18.44 5.63 3.48
C GLU A 359 -19.48 4.60 3.01
N ASP A 360 -19.55 3.46 3.70
CA ASP A 360 -20.44 2.37 3.33
C ASP A 360 -21.91 2.76 3.50
N THR A 361 -22.75 2.31 2.57
CA THR A 361 -24.19 2.52 2.65
C THR A 361 -24.86 1.45 3.49
N LEU A 362 -25.71 1.88 4.42
CA LEU A 362 -26.56 0.98 5.18
C LEU A 362 -27.76 0.52 4.33
N THR A 363 -27.82 -0.78 4.03
CA THR A 363 -28.89 -1.38 3.22
C THR A 363 -29.80 -2.27 4.06
N ARG A 364 -31.12 -2.19 3.83
CA ARG A 364 -32.13 -2.96 4.57
C ARG A 364 -32.92 -3.87 3.64
N PHE A 365 -33.08 -5.13 4.04
CA PHE A 365 -33.85 -6.15 3.32
C PHE A 365 -34.89 -6.81 4.24
N THR A 366 -35.93 -7.37 3.65
CA THR A 366 -36.88 -8.25 4.35
C THR A 366 -36.63 -9.69 3.90
N LEU A 367 -36.39 -10.57 4.86
CA LEU A 367 -36.04 -11.96 4.63
C LEU A 367 -36.96 -12.89 5.41
N THR A 368 -37.16 -14.10 4.90
CA THR A 368 -37.74 -15.19 5.67
C THR A 368 -36.70 -15.77 6.63
N GLY A 369 -37.14 -16.39 7.73
CA GLY A 369 -36.23 -17.04 8.68
C GLY A 369 -35.38 -18.15 8.05
N GLY A 370 -35.89 -18.83 7.01
CA GLY A 370 -35.14 -19.82 6.24
C GLY A 370 -33.98 -19.21 5.46
N GLN A 371 -34.20 -18.06 4.83
CA GLN A 371 -33.14 -17.31 4.12
C GLN A 371 -32.09 -16.80 5.09
N LEU A 372 -32.51 -16.22 6.23
CA LEU A 372 -31.58 -15.74 7.26
C LEU A 372 -30.70 -16.89 7.77
N LYS A 373 -31.29 -18.06 8.05
CA LYS A 373 -30.54 -19.24 8.45
C LYS A 373 -29.53 -19.68 7.38
N GLY A 374 -29.91 -19.65 6.11
CA GLY A 374 -29.00 -19.97 5.00
C GLY A 374 -27.81 -19.01 4.92
N ILE A 375 -28.04 -17.71 5.12
CA ILE A 375 -26.99 -16.69 5.17
C ILE A 375 -26.01 -16.97 6.31
N PHE A 376 -26.51 -17.21 7.53
CA PHE A 376 -25.65 -17.55 8.67
C PHE A 376 -24.88 -18.85 8.44
N GLN A 377 -25.49 -19.87 7.84
CA GLN A 377 -24.78 -21.11 7.50
C GLN A 377 -23.64 -20.91 6.49
N HIS A 378 -23.77 -19.93 5.60
CA HIS A 378 -22.69 -19.57 4.69
C HIS A 378 -21.58 -18.80 5.42
N ILE A 379 -21.94 -17.78 6.20
CA ILE A 379 -20.99 -16.90 6.92
C ILE A 379 -20.21 -17.64 8.02
N MET A 380 -20.82 -18.66 8.65
CA MET A 380 -20.23 -19.42 9.75
C MET A 380 -19.32 -20.57 9.29
N ARG A 381 -18.99 -20.66 8.00
CA ARG A 381 -18.08 -21.68 7.48
C ARG A 381 -16.65 -21.49 8.00
N PRO A 382 -15.91 -22.56 8.31
CA PRO A 382 -14.52 -22.48 8.72
C PRO A 382 -13.63 -21.76 7.69
N GLU A 383 -13.94 -21.93 6.40
CA GLU A 383 -13.22 -21.29 5.30
C GLU A 383 -13.27 -19.76 5.36
N ASN A 384 -14.27 -19.17 6.03
CA ASN A 384 -14.46 -17.73 6.16
C ASN A 384 -13.80 -17.15 7.44
N ARG A 385 -12.86 -17.88 8.06
CA ARG A 385 -12.19 -17.51 9.31
C ARG A 385 -10.70 -17.24 9.05
N THR A 386 -10.46 -16.35 8.09
CA THR A 386 -9.15 -16.01 7.53
C THR A 386 -8.53 -14.74 8.13
N GLY A 387 -9.30 -13.95 8.90
CA GLY A 387 -8.87 -12.66 9.45
C GLY A 387 -9.12 -11.46 8.53
N GLU A 388 -9.46 -11.70 7.26
CA GLU A 388 -9.60 -10.65 6.23
C GLU A 388 -10.95 -9.92 6.24
N GLY A 389 -11.89 -10.29 7.11
CA GLY A 389 -13.15 -9.54 7.32
C GLY A 389 -14.44 -10.27 6.93
N GLU A 390 -14.38 -11.56 6.59
CA GLU A 390 -15.53 -12.39 6.19
C GLU A 390 -16.48 -12.77 7.35
N CYS A 391 -16.19 -12.26 8.55
CA CYS A 391 -16.99 -12.44 9.76
C CYS A 391 -17.88 -11.22 10.00
N TYR A 392 -19.02 -11.41 10.67
CA TYR A 392 -19.97 -10.34 10.95
C TYR A 392 -20.22 -10.19 12.45
N GLN A 393 -20.24 -8.94 12.91
CA GLN A 393 -20.80 -8.54 14.19
C GLN A 393 -22.32 -8.40 14.03
N VAL A 394 -23.09 -8.83 15.04
CA VAL A 394 -24.56 -8.90 14.98
C VAL A 394 -25.15 -8.31 16.26
N ASN A 395 -26.27 -7.62 16.14
CA ASN A 395 -26.97 -7.06 17.31
C ASN A 395 -27.54 -8.16 18.21
N ARG A 396 -27.77 -7.82 19.48
CA ARG A 396 -28.32 -8.73 20.47
C ARG A 396 -29.83 -8.89 20.42
#